data_AF-Q5IKL0-F1
#
_entry.id   AF-Q5IKL0-F1
#
_cell.length_a   1.000
_cell.length_b   1.000
_cell.length_c   1.000
_cell.angle_alpha   90.00
_cell.angle_beta   90.00
_cell.angle_gamma   90.00
#
_symmetry.space_group_name_H-M   'P 1'
#
loop_
_entity.id
_entity.type
_entity.pdbx_description
1 polymer ?
#
loop_
_entity_poly.entity_id
_entity_poly.type
_entity_poly.pdbx_seq_one_letter_code
_entity_poly.pdbx_strand_id
1 'polypeptide(L)'
;TIYPCNVAQKAIKSAQLRPLLLWLGVVMVMGACFVGLQVWEYYTAKFTMADGIYGSCFFALTGLHGLHVVGGLVFLFVAWNRARLGHFSPQRHLNLTFAVWYWHFVDGIWIAVYVFVYIWTGWGWQWSFTEMFSSLAMLYLKVMSAVESLEISM
;
A
#
# COMPACT_ATOMS: atom_id res chain seq x y z
N THR A 1 -5.43 8.09 5.67
CA THR A 1 -6.16 8.04 4.38
C THR A 1 -7.35 7.09 4.38
N ILE A 2 -7.27 5.91 5.03
CA ILE A 2 -8.37 4.92 5.13
C ILE A 2 -9.69 5.50 5.67
N TYR A 3 -9.67 6.11 6.87
CA TYR A 3 -10.88 6.66 7.50
C TYR A 3 -11.64 7.66 6.61
N PRO A 4 -11.02 8.75 6.10
CA PRO A 4 -11.75 9.70 5.25
C PRO A 4 -12.23 9.07 3.93
N CYS A 5 -11.52 8.07 3.39
CA CYS A 5 -11.96 7.33 2.20
C CYS A 5 -13.24 6.51 2.47
N ASN A 6 -13.34 5.86 3.63
CA ASN A 6 -14.54 5.15 4.05
C ASN A 6 -15.74 6.09 4.28
N VAL A 7 -15.50 7.29 4.83
CA VAL A 7 -16.56 8.30 5.00
C VAL A 7 -17.06 8.79 3.64
N ALA A 8 -16.15 9.04 2.69
CA ALA A 8 -16.52 9.37 1.31
C ALA A 8 -17.36 8.26 0.65
N GLN A 9 -16.99 6.99 0.83
CA GLN A 9 -17.74 5.87 0.28
C GLN A 9 -19.14 5.71 0.91
N LYS A 10 -19.30 6.03 2.21
CA LYS A 10 -20.62 6.09 2.84
C LYS A 10 -21.45 7.25 2.28
N ALA A 11 -20.83 8.41 2.06
CA ALA A 11 -21.51 9.60 1.54
C ALA A 11 -22.15 9.37 0.16
N ILE A 12 -21.48 8.67 -0.78
CA ILE A 12 -22.09 8.36 -2.09
C ILE A 12 -23.31 7.43 -1.97
N LYS A 13 -23.27 6.46 -1.04
CA LYS A 13 -24.38 5.53 -0.79
C LYS A 13 -25.58 6.25 -0.18
N SER A 14 -25.35 7.29 0.61
CA SER A 14 -26.38 8.16 1.18
C SER A 14 -26.77 9.34 0.28
N ALA A 15 -26.31 9.37 -0.98
CA ALA A 15 -26.56 10.46 -1.93
C ALA A 15 -26.06 11.86 -1.48
N GLN A 16 -25.08 11.93 -0.59
CA GLN A 16 -24.56 13.18 -0.04
C GLN A 16 -23.31 13.65 -0.80
N LEU A 17 -23.47 14.55 -1.76
CA LEU A 17 -22.37 15.03 -2.61
C LEU A 17 -21.34 15.91 -1.87
N ARG A 18 -21.78 16.80 -0.98
CA ARG A 18 -20.88 17.70 -0.24
C ARG A 18 -19.83 16.93 0.59
N PRO A 19 -20.21 16.01 1.49
CA PRO A 19 -19.22 15.24 2.26
C PRO A 19 -18.38 14.33 1.36
N LEU A 20 -18.97 13.73 0.31
CA LEU A 20 -18.21 12.94 -0.66
C LEU A 20 -17.03 13.72 -1.24
N LEU A 21 -17.29 14.93 -1.75
CA LEU A 21 -16.28 15.77 -2.39
C LEU A 21 -15.23 16.29 -1.41
N LEU A 22 -15.66 16.68 -0.19
CA LEU A 22 -14.76 17.15 0.86
C LEU A 22 -13.80 16.04 1.30
N TRP A 23 -14.32 14.86 1.65
CA TRP A 23 -13.51 13.78 2.18
C TRP A 23 -12.58 13.16 1.13
N LEU A 24 -13.03 13.02 -0.13
CA LEU A 24 -12.12 12.64 -1.23
C LEU A 24 -11.02 13.68 -1.44
N GLY A 25 -11.34 14.98 -1.32
CA GLY A 25 -10.36 16.05 -1.37
C GLY A 25 -9.29 15.91 -0.29
N VAL A 26 -9.71 15.64 0.96
CA VAL A 26 -8.78 15.40 2.08
C VAL A 26 -7.87 14.20 1.81
N VAL A 27 -8.41 13.08 1.31
CA VAL A 27 -7.59 11.89 0.95
C VAL A 27 -6.54 12.25 -0.09
N MET A 28 -6.90 12.99 -1.14
CA MET A 28 -5.96 13.39 -2.19
C MET A 28 -4.86 14.32 -1.67
N VAL A 29 -5.20 15.28 -0.81
CA VAL A 29 -4.19 16.17 -0.19
C VAL A 29 -3.23 15.38 0.68
N MET A 30 -3.73 14.46 1.52
CA MET A 30 -2.87 13.60 2.34
C MET A 30 -1.94 12.72 1.48
N GLY A 31 -2.46 12.16 0.38
CA GLY A 31 -1.65 11.36 -0.55
C GLY A 31 -0.60 12.20 -1.30
N ALA A 32 -0.93 13.44 -1.68
CA ALA A 32 0.04 14.35 -2.29
C ALA A 32 1.15 14.73 -1.29
N CYS A 33 0.81 15.00 -0.02
CA CYS A 33 1.79 15.22 1.03
C CYS A 33 2.70 13.99 1.21
N PHE A 34 2.14 12.78 1.17
CA PHE A 34 2.94 11.55 1.24
C PHE A 34 3.96 11.46 0.10
N VAL A 35 3.55 11.71 -1.15
CA VAL A 35 4.47 11.73 -2.30
C VAL A 35 5.55 12.81 -2.12
N GLY A 36 5.18 14.00 -1.64
CA GLY A 36 6.13 15.07 -1.35
C GLY A 36 7.18 14.68 -0.30
N LEU A 37 6.75 14.03 0.79
CA LEU A 37 7.64 13.50 1.81
C LEU A 37 8.56 12.40 1.27
N GLN A 38 8.06 11.52 0.40
CA GLN A 38 8.87 10.47 -0.24
C GLN A 38 9.96 11.06 -1.15
N VAL A 39 9.64 12.12 -1.90
CA VAL A 39 10.63 12.84 -2.71
C VAL A 39 11.68 13.53 -1.83
N TRP A 40 11.25 14.15 -0.73
CA TRP A 40 12.16 14.77 0.23
C TRP A 40 13.12 13.74 0.85
N GLU A 41 12.63 12.56 1.18
CA GLU A 41 13.46 11.46 1.66
C GLU A 41 14.52 11.04 0.63
N TYR A 42 14.14 10.90 -0.65
CA TYR A 42 15.11 10.57 -1.70
C TYR A 42 16.18 11.65 -1.88
N TYR A 43 15.82 12.92 -1.70
CA TYR A 43 16.75 14.03 -1.84
C TYR A 43 17.73 14.15 -0.65
N THR A 44 17.32 13.70 0.54
CA THR A 44 18.10 13.79 1.78
C THR A 44 18.78 12.48 2.18
N ALA A 45 18.51 11.38 1.47
CA ALA A 45 19.14 10.10 1.67
C ALA A 45 20.66 10.18 1.48
N LYS A 46 21.40 9.49 2.35
CA LYS A 46 22.88 9.41 2.30
C LYS A 46 23.40 8.28 1.40
N PHE A 47 22.51 7.61 0.69
CA PHE A 47 22.79 6.49 -0.19
C PHE A 47 21.93 6.61 -1.45
N THR A 48 22.36 5.95 -2.50
CA THR A 48 21.78 5.99 -3.84
C THR A 48 21.32 4.59 -4.25
N MET A 49 20.62 4.50 -5.38
CA MET A 49 20.21 3.20 -5.96
C MET A 49 21.41 2.32 -6.33
N ALA A 50 22.58 2.91 -6.58
CA ALA A 50 23.81 2.18 -6.91
C ALA A 50 24.54 1.63 -5.67
N ASP A 51 24.14 2.04 -4.46
CA ASP A 51 24.81 1.66 -3.22
C ASP A 51 24.32 0.29 -2.72
N GLY A 52 24.80 -0.75 -3.41
CA GLY A 52 24.63 -2.15 -3.02
C GLY A 52 23.18 -2.66 -3.04
N ILE A 53 22.98 -3.81 -2.40
CA ILE A 53 21.68 -4.51 -2.40
C ILE A 53 20.63 -3.71 -1.62
N TYR A 54 21.01 -3.09 -0.49
CA TYR A 54 20.08 -2.31 0.31
C TYR A 54 19.55 -1.09 -0.45
N GLY A 55 20.44 -0.26 -1.03
CA GLY A 55 20.05 0.93 -1.77
C GLY A 55 19.17 0.58 -2.98
N SER A 56 19.59 -0.39 -3.78
CA SER A 56 18.80 -0.85 -4.94
C SER A 56 17.41 -1.38 -4.55
N CYS A 57 17.30 -2.23 -3.52
CA CYS A 57 16.00 -2.73 -3.05
C CYS A 57 15.13 -1.64 -2.43
N PHE A 58 15.70 -0.71 -1.66
CA PHE A 58 15.01 0.43 -1.07
C PHE A 58 14.31 1.23 -2.17
N PHE A 59 15.10 1.79 -3.11
CA PHE A 59 14.57 2.67 -4.16
C PHE A 59 13.63 1.93 -5.12
N ALA A 60 13.85 0.64 -5.39
CA ALA A 60 12.94 -0.15 -6.22
C ALA A 60 11.56 -0.35 -5.55
N LEU A 61 11.54 -0.75 -4.27
CA LEU A 61 10.29 -1.02 -3.55
C LEU A 61 9.52 0.26 -3.26
N THR A 62 10.16 1.28 -2.68
CA THR A 62 9.51 2.55 -2.36
C THR A 62 9.18 3.33 -3.63
N GLY A 63 9.99 3.24 -4.69
CA GLY A 63 9.76 3.89 -5.97
C GLY A 63 8.57 3.29 -6.73
N LEU A 64 8.51 1.96 -6.84
CA LEU A 64 7.36 1.28 -7.44
C LEU A 64 6.08 1.57 -6.67
N HIS A 65 6.14 1.52 -5.35
CA HIS A 65 5.00 1.87 -4.50
C HIS A 65 4.56 3.33 -4.70
N GLY A 66 5.52 4.27 -4.71
CA GLY A 66 5.24 5.69 -4.97
C GLY A 66 4.56 5.93 -6.32
N LEU A 67 4.96 5.19 -7.36
CA LEU A 67 4.28 5.23 -8.67
C LEU A 67 2.81 4.77 -8.56
N HIS A 68 2.53 3.71 -7.80
CA HIS A 68 1.16 3.26 -7.54
C HIS A 68 0.34 4.28 -6.75
N VAL A 69 0.95 4.98 -5.78
CA VAL A 69 0.29 6.08 -5.06
C VAL A 69 -0.12 7.20 -6.01
N VAL A 70 0.77 7.60 -6.92
CA VAL A 70 0.45 8.61 -7.94
C VAL A 70 -0.67 8.13 -8.87
N GLY A 71 -0.63 6.87 -9.32
CA GLY A 71 -1.73 6.27 -10.09
C GLY A 71 -3.07 6.29 -9.33
N GLY A 72 -3.03 6.00 -8.03
CA GLY A 72 -4.19 6.08 -7.15
C GLY A 72 -4.73 7.50 -7.01
N LEU A 73 -3.86 8.51 -6.92
CA LEU A 73 -4.26 9.92 -6.88
C LEU A 73 -4.97 10.34 -8.16
N VAL A 74 -4.49 9.87 -9.32
CA VAL A 74 -5.15 10.09 -10.61
C VAL A 74 -6.53 9.45 -10.64
N PHE A 75 -6.68 8.20 -10.17
CA PHE A 75 -7.99 7.53 -10.09
C PHE A 75 -8.97 8.27 -9.18
N LEU A 76 -8.52 8.69 -8.00
CA LEU A 76 -9.33 9.48 -7.07
C LEU A 76 -9.71 10.84 -7.66
N PHE A 77 -8.78 11.51 -8.35
CA PHE A 77 -9.02 12.79 -9.00
C PHE A 77 -10.08 12.69 -10.11
N VAL A 78 -9.97 11.67 -10.97
CA VAL A 78 -10.97 11.41 -12.02
C VAL A 78 -12.33 11.08 -11.40
N ALA A 79 -12.37 10.23 -10.38
CA ALA A 79 -13.62 9.91 -9.67
C ALA A 79 -14.24 11.16 -9.03
N TRP A 80 -13.43 11.98 -8.36
CA TRP A 80 -13.89 13.21 -7.74
C TRP A 80 -14.42 14.23 -8.77
N ASN A 81 -13.75 14.41 -9.90
CA ASN A 81 -14.23 15.29 -10.96
C ASN A 81 -15.56 14.78 -11.56
N ARG A 82 -15.68 13.48 -11.79
CA ARG A 82 -16.94 12.87 -12.27
C ARG A 82 -18.08 12.96 -11.25
N ALA A 83 -17.77 12.90 -9.95
CA ALA A 83 -18.74 13.10 -8.89
C ALA A 83 -19.29 14.53 -8.88
N ARG A 84 -18.43 15.53 -9.13
CA ARG A 84 -18.84 16.95 -9.27
C ARG A 84 -19.77 17.18 -10.45
N LEU A 85 -19.53 16.48 -11.56
CA LEU A 85 -20.36 16.55 -12.77
C LEU A 85 -21.68 15.75 -12.66
N GLY A 86 -21.97 15.14 -11.50
CA GLY A 86 -23.22 14.39 -11.28
C GLY A 86 -23.29 13.05 -12.00
N HIS A 87 -22.16 12.47 -12.42
CA HIS A 87 -22.14 11.20 -13.16
C HIS A 87 -22.40 9.95 -12.31
N PHE A 88 -22.54 10.11 -10.99
CA PHE A 88 -22.76 9.00 -10.06
C PHE A 88 -24.10 9.12 -9.35
N SER A 89 -24.72 7.95 -9.14
CA SER A 89 -25.88 7.78 -8.26
C SER A 89 -25.58 6.73 -7.19
N PRO A 90 -26.36 6.64 -6.11
CA PRO A 90 -26.20 5.61 -5.09
C PRO A 90 -26.24 4.18 -5.65
N GLN A 91 -26.86 3.96 -6.81
CA GLN A 91 -26.92 2.66 -7.50
C GLN A 91 -25.83 2.52 -8.57
N ARG A 92 -25.34 3.64 -9.13
CA ARG A 92 -24.35 3.67 -10.22
C ARG A 92 -23.12 4.48 -9.81
N HIS A 93 -22.24 3.86 -9.03
CA HIS A 93 -20.99 4.46 -8.54
C HIS A 93 -19.79 3.50 -8.61
N LEU A 94 -19.84 2.50 -9.50
CA LEU A 94 -18.84 1.44 -9.59
C LEU A 94 -17.40 1.97 -9.79
N ASN A 95 -17.21 2.96 -10.67
CA ASN A 95 -15.88 3.55 -10.92
C ASN A 95 -15.30 4.21 -9.67
N LEU A 96 -16.16 4.87 -8.88
CA LEU A 96 -15.74 5.48 -7.61
C LEU A 96 -15.41 4.41 -6.57
N THR A 97 -16.18 3.33 -6.53
CA THR A 97 -15.85 2.16 -5.72
C THR A 97 -14.47 1.61 -6.11
N PHE A 98 -14.21 1.34 -7.39
CA PHE A 98 -12.89 0.85 -7.81
C PHE A 98 -11.73 1.79 -7.45
N ALA A 99 -11.92 3.11 -7.56
CA ALA A 99 -10.91 4.08 -7.13
C ALA A 99 -10.62 3.97 -5.61
N VAL A 100 -11.66 3.83 -4.78
CA VAL A 100 -11.53 3.64 -3.33
C VAL A 100 -10.83 2.32 -3.00
N TRP A 101 -11.21 1.23 -3.65
CA TRP A 101 -10.58 -0.08 -3.45
C TRP A 101 -9.10 -0.07 -3.87
N TYR A 102 -8.77 0.57 -5.00
CA TYR A 102 -7.40 0.75 -5.42
C TYR A 102 -6.59 1.55 -4.39
N TRP A 103 -7.17 2.62 -3.84
CA TRP A 103 -6.52 3.41 -2.79
C TRP A 103 -6.25 2.59 -1.51
N HIS A 104 -7.21 1.77 -1.07
CA HIS A 104 -7.01 0.87 0.06
C HIS A 104 -5.95 -0.20 -0.19
N PHE A 105 -5.89 -0.74 -1.40
CA PHE A 105 -4.84 -1.68 -1.79
C PHE A 105 -3.45 -1.03 -1.64
N VAL A 106 -3.28 0.19 -2.16
CA VAL A 106 -2.03 0.94 -2.04
C VAL A 106 -1.69 1.21 -0.57
N ASP A 107 -2.62 1.71 0.24
CA ASP A 107 -2.42 1.91 1.69
C ASP A 107 -1.97 0.60 2.38
N GLY A 108 -2.55 -0.55 2.02
CA GLY A 108 -2.19 -1.86 2.59
C GLY A 108 -0.78 -2.32 2.22
N ILE A 109 -0.36 -2.11 0.96
CA ILE A 109 1.00 -2.41 0.51
C ILE A 109 2.02 -1.49 1.20
N TRP A 110 1.67 -0.22 1.45
CA TRP A 110 2.57 0.69 2.15
C TRP A 110 2.92 0.19 3.56
N ILE A 111 1.95 -0.37 4.29
CA ILE A 111 2.21 -0.92 5.62
C ILE A 111 3.24 -2.06 5.53
N ALA A 112 3.11 -2.94 4.55
CA ALA A 112 4.09 -4.01 4.33
C ALA A 112 5.48 -3.45 4.01
N VAL A 113 5.57 -2.50 3.07
CA VAL A 113 6.84 -1.83 2.72
C VAL A 113 7.44 -1.15 3.94
N TYR A 114 6.64 -0.43 4.74
CA TYR A 114 7.10 0.29 5.92
C TYR A 114 7.73 -0.65 6.95
N VAL A 115 7.07 -1.78 7.22
CA VAL A 115 7.57 -2.80 8.16
C VAL A 115 8.89 -3.39 7.68
N PHE A 116 8.99 -3.81 6.42
CA PHE A 116 10.19 -4.49 5.91
C PHE A 116 11.37 -3.54 5.66
N VAL A 117 11.11 -2.31 5.23
CA VAL A 117 12.16 -1.37 4.80
C VAL A 117 12.66 -0.49 5.94
N TYR A 118 11.80 -0.12 6.90
CA TYR A 118 12.15 0.84 7.96
C TYR A 118 12.22 0.19 9.35
N ILE A 119 11.29 -0.69 9.69
CA ILE A 119 11.26 -1.31 11.02
C ILE A 119 12.25 -2.46 11.10
N TRP A 120 12.13 -3.45 10.23
CA TRP A 120 12.93 -4.67 10.28
C TRP A 120 14.43 -4.40 10.16
N THR A 121 14.81 -3.57 9.20
CA THR A 121 16.20 -3.17 8.94
C THR A 121 16.74 -2.18 9.99
N GLY A 122 15.88 -1.30 10.53
CA GLY A 122 16.27 -0.25 11.48
C GLY A 122 16.38 -0.72 12.93
N TRP A 123 15.66 -1.77 13.32
CA TRP A 123 15.62 -2.28 14.70
C TRP A 123 16.76 -3.26 15.04
N GLY A 124 17.76 -3.42 14.17
CA GLY A 124 18.92 -4.28 14.46
C GLY A 124 18.56 -5.76 14.61
N TRP A 125 17.41 -6.20 14.09
CA TRP A 125 17.15 -7.63 13.94
C TRP A 125 18.19 -8.19 12.98
N GLN A 126 19.15 -8.95 13.52
CA GLN A 126 20.26 -9.56 12.77
C GLN A 126 19.79 -10.59 11.72
N TRP A 127 18.49 -10.90 11.71
CA TRP A 127 17.88 -11.79 10.72
C TRP A 127 17.88 -11.12 9.35
N SER A 128 18.88 -11.47 8.55
CA SER A 128 18.87 -11.18 7.12
C SER A 128 17.70 -11.92 6.44
N PHE A 129 17.22 -11.40 5.31
CA PHE A 129 16.20 -12.08 4.50
C PHE A 129 16.55 -13.56 4.25
N THR A 130 17.83 -13.86 4.09
CA THR A 130 18.38 -15.21 3.95
C THR A 130 18.02 -16.08 5.15
N GLU A 131 18.23 -15.60 6.38
CA GLU A 131 17.91 -16.39 7.58
C GLU A 131 16.41 -16.59 7.78
N MET A 132 15.60 -15.60 7.38
CA MET A 132 14.13 -15.72 7.40
C MET A 132 13.67 -16.81 6.41
N PHE A 133 14.13 -16.78 5.16
CA PHE A 133 13.76 -17.78 4.16
C PHE A 133 14.34 -19.16 4.47
N SER A 134 15.58 -19.24 4.99
CA SER A 134 16.17 -20.50 5.47
C SER A 134 15.38 -21.08 6.65
N SER A 135 14.89 -20.24 7.57
CA SER A 135 14.06 -20.69 8.69
C SER A 135 12.70 -21.20 8.23
N LEU A 136 12.07 -20.53 7.25
CA LEU A 136 10.81 -20.97 6.66
C LEU A 136 10.97 -22.27 5.86
N ALA A 137 12.06 -22.41 5.10
CA ALA A 137 12.38 -23.65 4.39
C ALA A 137 12.64 -24.81 5.36
N MET A 138 13.36 -24.57 6.46
CA MET A 138 13.59 -25.56 7.52
C MET A 138 12.28 -25.95 8.23
N LEU A 139 11.37 -25.00 8.44
CA LEU A 139 10.04 -25.27 9.00
C LEU A 139 9.21 -26.13 8.04
N TYR A 140 9.20 -25.79 6.75
CA TYR A 140 8.52 -26.57 5.71
C TYR A 140 9.05 -28.00 5.64
N LEU A 141 10.37 -28.19 5.60
CA LEU A 141 11.00 -29.52 5.58
C LEU A 141 10.67 -30.33 6.84
N LYS A 142 10.66 -29.69 8.02
CA LYS A 142 10.25 -30.35 9.27
C LYS A 142 8.79 -30.79 9.22
N VAL A 143 7.89 -29.93 8.74
CA VAL A 143 6.46 -30.28 8.59
C VAL A 143 6.28 -31.42 7.60
N MET A 144 6.94 -31.38 6.44
CA MET A 144 6.88 -32.46 5.44
C MET A 144 7.41 -33.78 6.00
N SER A 145 8.54 -33.76 6.72
CA SER A 145 9.09 -34.97 7.35
C SER A 145 8.17 -35.55 8.43
N ALA A 146 7.44 -34.70 9.16
CA ALA A 146 6.48 -35.14 10.17
C ALA A 146 5.24 -35.78 9.51
N VAL A 147 4.74 -35.21 8.42
CA VAL A 147 3.63 -35.78 7.64
C VAL A 147 4.02 -37.13 7.05
N GLU A 148 5.19 -37.24 6.44
CA GLU A 148 5.69 -38.50 5.87
C GLU A 148 5.89 -39.57 6.95
N SER A 149 6.38 -39.19 8.14
CA SER A 149 6.50 -40.12 9.27
C SER A 149 5.16 -40.63 9.80
N LEU A 150 4.09 -39.85 9.68
CA LEU A 150 2.73 -40.23 10.07
C LEU A 150 2.11 -41.20 9.05
N GLU A 151 2.32 -40.97 7.75
CA GLU A 151 1.87 -41.88 6.68
C GLU A 151 2.56 -43.24 6.74
N ILE A 152 3.85 -43.30 7.10
CA ILE A 152 4.59 -44.56 7.25
C ILE A 152 4.17 -45.35 8.50
N SER A 153 3.56 -44.68 9.49
CA SER A 153 3.12 -45.29 10.76
C SER A 153 1.70 -45.85 10.76
N MET A 154 0.97 -45.71 9.64
CA MET A 154 -0.45 -46.08 9.47
C MET A 154 -0.59 -47.28 8.55
#